data_AF-A0A523U2Q1-F1
#
_entry.id   AF-A0A523U2Q1-F1
#
_cell.length_a   1.000
_cell.length_b   1.000
_cell.length_c   1.000
_cell.angle_alpha   90.00
_cell.angle_beta   90.00
_cell.angle_gamma   90.00
#
_symmetry.space_group_name_H-M   'P 1'
#
loop_
_entity.id
_entity.type
_entity.pdbx_description
1 polymer ?
#
loop_
_entity_poly.entity_id
_entity_poly.type
_entity_poly.pdbx_seq_one_letter_code
_entity_poly.pdbx_strand_id
1 'polypeptide(L)'
;MADEKQKKDEQKIGRTRQVEDQPVALPGIRRFQSFTNVEDRMLTKNINRAAMFGVAAAMGVAVLKPLFHGMPQTTYCYECRACYATQDKCPGRITEQAELTVASRVLDYRRFILKGGMNCIRCGNCQTFCAAHLDLPKIFGTMQKLVVAAIEEGYVPTGVLAQALAEGKIGRDYLLPVVKYMQKLKKETEKPIPEPELM
;
A
#
# COMPACT_ATOMS: atom_id res chain seq x y z
N MET A 1 -15.55 -51.28 -39.88
CA MET A 1 -16.28 -50.21 -39.18
C MET A 1 -16.03 -50.40 -37.70
N ALA A 2 -15.03 -49.71 -37.16
CA ALA A 2 -14.65 -49.80 -35.76
C ALA A 2 -13.99 -48.48 -35.33
N ASP A 3 -14.43 -48.00 -34.16
CA ASP A 3 -13.71 -47.16 -33.20
C ASP A 3 -13.29 -45.73 -33.62
N GLU A 4 -14.20 -44.76 -33.48
CA GLU A 4 -13.84 -43.40 -33.02
C GLU A 4 -13.97 -43.35 -31.49
N LYS A 5 -13.07 -44.08 -30.82
CA LYS A 5 -12.77 -43.88 -29.40
C LYS A 5 -12.05 -42.55 -29.21
N GLN A 6 -12.61 -41.74 -28.33
CA GLN A 6 -11.90 -41.06 -27.23
C GLN A 6 -10.38 -40.89 -27.41
N LYS A 7 -9.93 -39.65 -27.60
CA LYS A 7 -8.65 -39.10 -27.09
C LYS A 7 -8.58 -37.60 -27.46
N LYS A 8 -8.62 -36.71 -26.46
CA LYS A 8 -7.47 -35.90 -25.99
C LYS A 8 -7.66 -34.43 -26.40
N ASP A 9 -7.38 -33.41 -25.60
CA ASP A 9 -6.62 -33.29 -24.36
C ASP A 9 -7.15 -32.12 -23.54
N GLU A 10 -7.11 -32.31 -22.22
CA GLU A 10 -7.18 -31.25 -21.22
C GLU A 10 -6.16 -30.14 -21.55
N GLN A 11 -6.65 -28.95 -21.91
CA GLN A 11 -5.77 -27.79 -22.04
C GLN A 11 -5.31 -27.36 -20.65
N LYS A 12 -4.09 -27.77 -20.31
CA LYS A 12 -3.34 -27.31 -19.15
C LYS A 12 -3.30 -25.78 -19.12
N ILE A 13 -3.90 -25.22 -18.07
CA ILE A 13 -3.75 -23.83 -17.66
C ILE A 13 -2.24 -23.58 -17.44
N GLY A 14 -1.60 -22.79 -18.32
CA GLY A 14 -0.18 -22.47 -18.16
C GLY A 14 0.62 -22.12 -19.41
N ARG A 15 0.07 -22.18 -20.63
CA ARG A 15 0.79 -21.69 -21.82
C ARG A 15 0.50 -20.21 -22.07
N THR A 16 1.53 -19.37 -21.95
CA THR A 16 1.53 -18.00 -22.48
C THR A 16 1.22 -18.06 -23.97
N ARG A 17 0.05 -17.54 -24.35
CA ARG A 17 -0.46 -17.58 -25.73
C ARG A 17 0.44 -16.71 -26.61
N GLN A 18 1.15 -17.30 -27.55
CA GLN A 18 1.90 -16.55 -28.57
C GLN A 18 0.93 -16.20 -29.69
N VAL A 19 0.49 -14.94 -29.74
CA VAL A 19 -0.28 -14.41 -30.87
C VAL A 19 0.74 -13.84 -31.85
N GLU A 20 0.89 -14.46 -33.02
CA GLU A 20 1.93 -14.14 -34.02
C GLU A 20 1.88 -12.68 -34.51
N ASP A 21 0.71 -12.05 -34.51
CA ASP A 21 0.53 -10.66 -34.95
C ASP A 21 0.63 -9.60 -33.83
N GLN A 22 0.97 -10.00 -32.59
CA GLN A 22 1.16 -9.03 -31.52
C GLN A 22 2.61 -8.52 -31.49
N PRO A 23 2.83 -7.19 -31.50
CA PRO A 23 4.18 -6.65 -31.44
C PRO A 23 4.85 -7.06 -30.12
N VAL A 24 6.04 -7.64 -30.25
CA VAL A 24 6.86 -8.15 -29.13
C VAL A 24 7.07 -7.03 -28.10
N ALA A 25 6.68 -7.28 -26.85
CA ALA A 25 6.86 -6.31 -25.77
C ALA A 25 8.36 -6.07 -25.49
N LEU A 26 8.77 -4.80 -25.47
CA LEU A 26 10.13 -4.41 -25.09
C LEU A 26 10.39 -4.70 -23.59
N PRO A 27 11.63 -5.07 -23.23
CA PRO A 27 11.98 -5.38 -21.84
C PRO A 27 11.75 -4.19 -20.93
N GLY A 28 11.06 -4.41 -19.79
CA GLY A 28 10.84 -3.42 -18.74
C GLY A 28 9.46 -2.74 -18.73
N ILE A 29 8.63 -2.93 -19.76
CA ILE A 29 7.26 -2.38 -19.81
C ILE A 29 6.27 -3.54 -19.62
N ARG A 30 5.75 -3.73 -18.40
CA ARG A 30 4.59 -4.62 -18.19
C ARG A 30 3.34 -3.91 -18.73
N ARG A 31 2.90 -4.20 -19.96
CA ARG A 31 1.60 -3.72 -20.45
C ARG A 31 0.48 -4.49 -19.75
N PHE A 32 -0.53 -3.76 -19.26
CA PHE A 32 -1.81 -4.31 -18.84
C PHE A 32 -2.59 -4.84 -20.07
N GLN A 33 -2.10 -5.91 -20.71
CA GLN A 33 -2.65 -6.46 -21.96
C GLN A 33 -4.00 -7.16 -21.80
N SER A 34 -4.38 -7.55 -20.58
CA SER A 34 -5.59 -8.31 -20.29
C SER A 34 -6.90 -7.55 -20.54
N PHE A 35 -6.85 -6.23 -20.79
CA PHE A 35 -8.05 -5.41 -21.01
C PHE A 35 -8.28 -5.02 -22.48
N THR A 36 -7.29 -5.22 -23.35
CA THR A 36 -7.34 -4.76 -24.75
C THR A 36 -7.67 -5.86 -25.75
N ASN A 37 -7.53 -7.14 -25.38
CA ASN A 37 -7.87 -8.24 -26.27
C ASN A 37 -9.37 -8.57 -26.16
N VAL A 38 -10.07 -8.60 -27.30
CA VAL A 38 -11.52 -8.88 -27.37
C VAL A 38 -11.85 -10.29 -26.88
N GLU A 39 -10.87 -11.20 -26.96
CA GLU A 39 -10.96 -12.58 -26.47
C GLU A 39 -10.83 -12.72 -24.95
N ASP A 40 -10.28 -11.72 -24.24
CA ASP A 40 -10.22 -11.68 -22.77
C ASP A 40 -11.54 -11.15 -22.16
N ARG A 41 -12.58 -10.96 -22.99
CA ARG A 41 -13.92 -10.62 -22.49
C ARG A 41 -14.44 -11.76 -21.62
N MET A 42 -14.89 -11.40 -20.42
CA MET A 42 -15.61 -12.29 -19.51
C MET A 42 -16.72 -13.04 -20.26
N LEU A 43 -16.90 -14.33 -19.95
CA LEU A 43 -17.78 -15.28 -20.65
C LEU A 43 -19.21 -14.77 -20.95
N THR A 44 -19.73 -13.81 -20.18
CA THR A 44 -21.03 -13.20 -20.45
C THR A 44 -20.99 -11.67 -20.37
N LYS A 45 -21.88 -11.00 -21.12
CA LYS A 45 -22.03 -9.53 -21.13
C LYS A 45 -22.29 -8.95 -19.73
N ASN A 46 -23.02 -9.67 -18.88
CA ASN A 46 -23.34 -9.22 -17.53
C ASN A 46 -22.11 -9.26 -16.61
N ILE A 47 -21.26 -10.28 -16.72
CA ILE A 47 -20.01 -10.36 -15.95
C ILE A 47 -19.05 -9.26 -16.43
N ASN A 48 -18.98 -9.00 -17.73
CA ASN A 48 -18.16 -7.89 -18.24
C ASN A 48 -18.63 -6.53 -17.69
N ARG A 49 -19.94 -6.29 -17.64
CA ARG A 49 -20.50 -5.09 -17.00
C ARG A 49 -20.14 -5.01 -15.53
N ALA A 50 -20.31 -6.09 -14.77
CA ALA A 50 -19.95 -6.15 -13.35
C ALA A 50 -18.44 -5.89 -13.13
N ALA A 51 -17.58 -6.45 -13.98
CA ALA A 51 -16.14 -6.21 -13.95
C ALA A 51 -15.81 -4.72 -14.21
N MET A 52 -16.43 -4.11 -15.22
CA MET A 52 -16.25 -2.68 -15.51
C MET A 52 -16.73 -1.80 -14.35
N PHE A 53 -17.85 -2.13 -13.71
CA PHE A 53 -18.29 -1.45 -12.49
C PHE A 53 -17.29 -1.61 -11.35
N GLY A 54 -16.72 -2.81 -11.17
CA GLY A 54 -15.68 -3.06 -10.18
C GLY A 54 -14.42 -2.22 -10.41
N VAL A 55 -13.95 -2.13 -11.66
CA VAL A 55 -12.81 -1.29 -12.05
C VAL A 55 -13.11 0.19 -11.79
N ALA A 56 -14.28 0.67 -12.21
CA ALA A 56 -14.70 2.06 -11.99
C ALA A 56 -14.80 2.39 -10.48
N ALA A 57 -15.39 1.50 -9.68
CA ALA A 57 -15.46 1.66 -8.23
C ALA A 57 -14.07 1.70 -7.58
N ALA A 58 -13.17 0.80 -7.98
CA ALA A 58 -11.80 0.77 -7.47
C ALA A 58 -11.03 2.06 -7.81
N MET A 59 -11.15 2.58 -9.04
CA MET A 59 -10.58 3.86 -9.43
C MET A 59 -11.20 5.02 -8.63
N GLY A 60 -12.51 5.00 -8.41
CA GLY A 60 -13.22 5.97 -7.58
C GLY A 60 -12.65 6.01 -6.16
N VAL A 61 -12.48 4.86 -5.51
CA VAL A 61 -11.89 4.76 -4.17
C VAL A 61 -10.45 5.29 -4.15
N ALA A 62 -9.65 4.99 -5.17
CA ALA A 62 -8.25 5.45 -5.25
C ALA A 62 -8.10 6.98 -5.33
N VAL A 63 -9.11 7.69 -5.87
CA VAL A 63 -9.13 9.17 -5.94
C VAL A 63 -9.82 9.78 -4.73
N LEU A 64 -10.96 9.24 -4.32
CA LEU A 64 -11.77 9.79 -3.23
C LEU A 64 -11.09 9.66 -1.87
N LYS A 65 -10.46 8.52 -1.59
CA LYS A 65 -9.81 8.27 -0.29
C LYS A 65 -8.77 9.34 0.08
N PRO A 66 -7.77 9.66 -0.76
CA PRO A 66 -6.80 10.72 -0.44
C PRO A 66 -7.41 12.12 -0.38
N LEU A 67 -8.51 12.38 -1.09
CA LEU A 67 -9.27 13.64 -0.96
C LEU A 67 -9.87 13.77 0.44
N PHE A 68 -10.54 12.74 0.94
CA PHE A 68 -11.16 12.75 2.27
C PHE A 68 -10.13 12.81 3.42
N HIS A 69 -8.91 12.30 3.22
CA HIS A 69 -7.85 12.35 4.24
C HIS A 69 -6.97 13.60 4.15
N GLY A 70 -7.31 14.58 3.33
CA GLY A 70 -6.57 15.84 3.24
C GLY A 70 -5.19 15.71 2.58
N MET A 71 -4.96 14.65 1.80
CA MET A 71 -3.72 14.40 1.06
C MET A 71 -3.98 14.21 -0.46
N PRO A 72 -4.73 15.11 -1.11
CA PRO A 72 -5.15 14.93 -2.51
C PRO A 72 -3.98 14.84 -3.47
N GLN A 73 -2.86 15.49 -3.16
CA GLN A 73 -1.66 15.48 -3.99
C GLN A 73 -1.08 14.08 -4.22
N THR A 74 -1.37 13.12 -3.31
CA THR A 74 -0.87 11.75 -3.45
C THR A 74 -1.45 11.01 -4.66
N THR A 75 -2.57 11.45 -5.23
CA THR A 75 -3.14 10.88 -6.47
C THR A 75 -2.27 11.13 -7.68
N TYR A 76 -1.47 12.20 -7.68
CA TYR A 76 -0.57 12.58 -8.77
C TYR A 76 0.83 11.95 -8.64
N CYS A 77 1.04 11.09 -7.65
CA CYS A 77 2.31 10.38 -7.52
C CYS A 77 2.47 9.33 -8.63
N TYR A 78 3.45 9.53 -9.51
CA TYR A 78 3.78 8.56 -10.57
C TYR A 78 4.58 7.35 -10.09
N GLU A 79 4.93 7.29 -8.81
CA GLU A 79 5.78 6.22 -8.25
C GLU A 79 7.14 6.08 -8.99
N CYS A 80 7.64 7.17 -9.57
CA CYS A 80 8.86 7.19 -10.38
C CYS A 80 10.16 7.06 -9.56
N ARG A 81 10.08 7.08 -8.22
CA ARG A 81 11.21 6.92 -7.28
C ARG A 81 12.35 7.93 -7.42
N ALA A 82 12.16 9.03 -8.17
CA ALA A 82 13.15 10.10 -8.29
C ALA A 82 13.57 10.67 -6.90
N CYS A 83 12.65 10.70 -5.94
CA CYS A 83 12.93 11.15 -4.57
C CYS A 83 13.95 10.28 -3.82
N TYR A 84 14.23 9.05 -4.25
CA TYR A 84 15.24 8.18 -3.65
C TYR A 84 16.67 8.71 -3.85
N ALA A 85 16.89 9.61 -4.80
CA ALA A 85 18.18 10.31 -4.93
C ALA A 85 18.59 11.06 -3.65
N THR A 86 17.66 11.27 -2.71
CA THR A 86 17.91 11.91 -1.42
C THR A 86 18.13 10.96 -0.26
N GLN A 87 18.14 9.63 -0.48
CA GLN A 87 18.25 8.63 0.58
C GLN A 87 19.47 8.84 1.49
N ASP A 88 20.64 9.11 0.90
CA ASP A 88 21.90 9.28 1.64
C ASP A 88 21.97 10.62 2.40
N LYS A 89 21.13 11.58 1.99
CA LYS A 89 21.07 12.94 2.53
C LYS A 89 19.81 13.19 3.35
N CYS A 90 18.99 12.16 3.58
CA CYS A 90 17.77 12.29 4.37
C CYS A 90 18.16 12.31 5.86
N PRO A 91 17.91 13.40 6.61
CA PRO A 91 18.27 13.46 8.03
C PRO A 91 17.52 12.41 8.88
N GLY A 92 16.31 12.04 8.44
CA GLY A 92 15.52 10.96 9.05
C GLY A 92 15.94 9.55 8.62
N ARG A 93 17.01 9.42 7.81
CA ARG A 93 17.53 8.15 7.27
C ARG A 93 16.47 7.29 6.58
N ILE A 94 15.51 7.95 5.91
CA ILE A 94 14.46 7.27 5.16
C ILE A 94 15.04 6.91 3.79
N THR A 95 15.04 5.62 3.46
CA THR A 95 15.53 5.09 2.18
C THR A 95 14.45 5.04 1.11
N GLU A 96 13.17 4.95 1.51
CA GLU A 96 12.06 4.67 0.61
C GLU A 96 10.97 5.75 0.64
N GLN A 97 11.30 7.00 0.29
CA GLN A 97 10.37 8.15 0.41
C GLN A 97 9.11 8.02 -0.46
N ALA A 98 9.22 7.51 -1.70
CA ALA A 98 8.07 7.18 -2.54
C ALA A 98 7.09 6.20 -1.88
N GLU A 99 7.58 5.26 -1.06
CA GLU A 99 6.72 4.29 -0.37
C GLU A 99 5.91 4.95 0.74
N LEU A 100 6.43 6.02 1.34
CA LEU A 100 5.68 6.86 2.26
C LEU A 100 4.53 7.56 1.55
N THR A 101 4.75 8.10 0.34
CA THR A 101 3.69 8.74 -0.45
C THR A 101 2.62 7.74 -0.86
N VAL A 102 3.03 6.53 -1.27
CA VAL A 102 2.10 5.43 -1.59
C VAL A 102 1.30 5.03 -0.37
N ALA A 103 1.95 4.86 0.79
CA ALA A 103 1.28 4.54 2.04
C ALA A 103 0.28 5.63 2.46
N SER A 104 0.63 6.90 2.31
CA SER A 104 -0.25 8.04 2.60
C SER A 104 -1.50 8.05 1.71
N ARG A 105 -1.38 7.68 0.43
CA ARG A 105 -2.52 7.64 -0.51
C ARG A 105 -3.62 6.67 -0.08
N VAL A 106 -3.24 5.51 0.46
CA VAL A 106 -4.18 4.42 0.81
C VAL A 106 -4.41 4.26 2.31
N LEU A 107 -3.81 5.12 3.15
CA LEU A 107 -3.75 4.99 4.61
C LEU A 107 -3.16 3.65 5.10
N ASP A 108 -2.08 3.20 4.48
CA ASP A 108 -1.36 2.03 4.96
C ASP A 108 -0.42 2.43 6.11
N TYR A 109 -0.96 2.43 7.34
CA TYR A 109 -0.20 2.77 8.55
C TYR A 109 1.01 1.86 8.75
N ARG A 110 0.86 0.56 8.49
CA ARG A 110 1.94 -0.41 8.67
C ARG A 110 3.12 -0.11 7.76
N ARG A 111 2.87 0.08 6.45
CA ARG A 111 3.91 0.43 5.49
C ARG A 111 4.55 1.77 5.85
N PHE A 112 3.74 2.77 6.21
CA PHE A 112 4.26 4.08 6.57
C PHE A 112 5.22 4.01 7.77
N ILE A 113 4.82 3.31 8.83
CA ILE A 113 5.63 3.14 10.04
C ILE A 113 6.91 2.35 9.74
N LEU A 114 6.79 1.19 9.09
CA LEU A 114 7.92 0.31 8.81
C LEU A 114 8.91 0.87 7.77
N LYS A 115 8.52 1.88 7.00
CA LYS A 115 9.43 2.59 6.09
C LYS A 115 10.02 3.87 6.71
N GLY A 116 9.83 4.07 8.02
CA GLY A 116 10.42 5.19 8.75
C GLY A 116 9.67 6.50 8.60
N GLY A 117 8.40 6.47 8.16
CA GLY A 117 7.56 7.67 8.05
C GLY A 117 7.38 8.40 9.39
N MET A 118 7.38 7.66 10.50
CA MET A 118 7.35 8.22 11.86
C MET A 118 8.68 8.87 12.28
N ASN A 119 9.76 8.68 11.52
CA ASN A 119 11.04 9.36 11.73
C ASN A 119 11.23 10.58 10.81
N CYS A 120 10.27 10.85 9.91
CA CYS A 120 10.37 11.96 8.99
C CYS A 120 10.30 13.31 9.72
N ILE A 121 11.38 14.08 9.68
CA ILE A 121 11.40 15.46 10.23
C ILE A 121 10.87 16.51 9.25
N ARG A 122 10.33 16.09 8.10
CA ARG A 122 9.70 16.97 7.08
C ARG A 122 10.66 18.04 6.52
N CYS A 123 11.93 17.69 6.34
CA CYS A 123 12.98 18.60 5.85
C CYS A 123 12.82 19.11 4.40
N GLY A 124 11.95 18.51 3.58
CA GLY A 124 11.73 18.96 2.20
C GLY A 124 12.76 18.50 1.16
N ASN A 125 13.88 17.87 1.54
CA ASN A 125 14.90 17.43 0.58
C ASN A 125 14.34 16.56 -0.55
N CYS A 126 13.45 15.62 -0.23
CA CYS A 126 12.85 14.73 -1.23
C CYS A 126 11.91 15.44 -2.22
N GLN A 127 11.38 16.61 -1.87
CA GLN A 127 10.45 17.37 -2.72
C GLN A 127 11.15 18.00 -3.92
N THR A 128 12.42 18.41 -3.78
CA THR A 128 13.19 19.02 -4.88
C THR A 128 13.45 18.04 -6.03
N PHE A 129 13.46 16.73 -5.72
CA PHE A 129 13.61 15.64 -6.71
C PHE A 129 12.26 15.08 -7.19
N CYS A 130 11.14 15.60 -6.68
CA CYS A 130 9.83 15.11 -7.08
C CYS A 130 9.45 15.68 -8.45
N ALA A 131 9.42 14.82 -9.48
CA ALA A 131 9.01 15.20 -10.84
C ALA A 131 7.57 15.75 -10.92
N ALA A 132 6.70 15.38 -9.97
CA ALA A 132 5.33 15.88 -9.87
C ALA A 132 5.20 17.07 -8.88
N HIS A 133 6.31 17.56 -8.33
CA HIS A 133 6.36 18.69 -7.39
C HIS A 133 5.36 18.57 -6.21
N LEU A 134 5.15 17.35 -5.71
CA LEU A 134 4.27 17.11 -4.57
C LEU A 134 4.87 17.72 -3.29
N ASP A 135 4.02 18.27 -2.43
CA ASP A 135 4.40 18.74 -1.10
C ASP A 135 4.57 17.55 -0.14
N LEU A 136 5.68 16.83 -0.31
CA LEU A 136 6.02 15.65 0.48
C LEU A 136 6.10 15.95 1.99
N PRO A 137 6.67 17.07 2.47
CA PRO A 137 6.64 17.45 3.88
C PRO A 137 5.23 17.51 4.45
N LYS A 138 4.28 18.13 3.73
CA LYS A 138 2.89 18.22 4.15
C LYS A 138 2.20 16.86 4.13
N ILE A 139 2.39 16.07 3.07
CA ILE A 139 1.82 14.72 2.95
C ILE A 139 2.28 13.85 4.13
N PHE A 140 3.58 13.78 4.39
CA PHE A 140 4.12 12.96 5.47
C PHE A 140 3.70 13.46 6.85
N GLY A 141 3.65 14.79 7.05
CA GLY A 141 3.15 15.37 8.29
C GLY A 141 1.68 15.08 8.56
N THR A 142 0.83 15.12 7.53
CA THR A 142 -0.58 14.72 7.66
C THR A 142 -0.69 13.24 8.00
N MET A 143 0.06 12.38 7.32
CA MET A 143 0.05 10.94 7.59
C MET A 143 0.57 10.61 9.00
N GLN A 144 1.58 11.31 9.51
CA GLN A 144 2.05 11.14 10.89
C GLN A 144 0.94 11.41 11.91
N LYS A 145 0.15 12.47 11.71
CA LYS A 145 -1.00 12.77 12.59
C LYS A 145 -2.05 11.66 12.55
N LEU A 146 -2.35 11.16 11.35
CA LEU A 146 -3.30 10.05 11.17
C LEU A 146 -2.80 8.76 11.81
N VAL A 147 -1.49 8.48 11.74
CA VAL A 147 -0.88 7.33 12.42
C VAL A 147 -1.01 7.46 13.94
N VAL A 148 -0.75 8.64 14.51
CA VAL A 148 -0.90 8.86 15.96
C VAL A 148 -2.34 8.60 16.40
N ALA A 149 -3.33 9.16 15.69
CA ALA A 149 -4.74 8.90 15.97
C ALA A 149 -5.07 7.39 15.87
N ALA A 150 -4.59 6.72 14.82
CA ALA A 150 -4.80 5.28 14.63
C ALA A 150 -4.14 4.42 15.72
N ILE A 151 -3.02 4.87 16.30
CA ILE A 151 -2.39 4.20 17.45
C ILE A 151 -3.27 4.35 18.68
N GLU A 152 -3.75 5.56 18.97
CA GLU A 152 -4.61 5.82 20.13
C GLU A 152 -5.94 5.05 20.07
N GLU A 153 -6.50 4.91 18.88
CA GLU A 153 -7.72 4.12 18.59
C GLU A 153 -7.46 2.61 18.53
N GLY A 154 -6.20 2.19 18.49
CA GLY A 154 -5.78 0.79 18.48
C GLY A 154 -5.92 0.06 17.15
N TYR A 155 -5.95 0.79 16.04
CA TYR A 155 -5.93 0.22 14.69
C TYR A 155 -4.54 -0.27 14.25
N VAL A 156 -3.47 0.21 14.89
CA VAL A 156 -2.10 -0.20 14.57
C VAL A 156 -1.68 -1.42 15.41
N PRO A 157 -1.30 -2.56 14.79
CA PRO A 157 -0.88 -3.73 15.54
C PRO A 157 0.37 -3.47 16.40
N THR A 158 0.37 -3.99 17.63
CA THR A 158 1.50 -3.86 18.58
C THR A 158 2.81 -4.40 18.03
N GLY A 159 2.78 -5.50 17.28
CA GLY A 159 3.97 -6.06 16.65
C GLY A 159 4.64 -5.09 15.68
N VAL A 160 3.86 -4.27 14.97
CA VAL A 160 4.40 -3.23 14.07
C VAL A 160 5.09 -2.13 14.87
N LEU A 161 4.49 -1.69 15.98
CA LEU A 161 5.07 -0.68 16.86
C LEU A 161 6.34 -1.18 17.54
N ALA A 162 6.34 -2.41 18.04
CA ALA A 162 7.51 -3.03 18.67
C ALA A 162 8.68 -3.16 17.67
N GLN A 163 8.40 -3.64 16.46
CA GLN A 163 9.39 -3.71 15.38
C GLN A 163 9.94 -2.33 15.04
N ALA A 164 9.07 -1.33 14.86
CA ALA A 164 9.48 0.02 14.51
C ALA A 164 10.33 0.69 15.60
N LEU A 165 10.04 0.44 16.88
CA LEU A 165 10.87 0.89 17.99
C LEU A 165 12.25 0.22 17.96
N ALA A 166 12.29 -1.10 17.79
CA ALA A 166 13.55 -1.87 17.74
C ALA A 166 14.46 -1.41 16.59
N GLU A 167 13.87 -1.06 15.45
CA GLU A 167 14.59 -0.58 14.26
C GLU A 167 14.86 0.93 14.26
N GLY A 168 14.49 1.66 15.32
CA GLY A 168 14.70 3.11 15.42
C GLY A 168 13.91 3.93 14.39
N LYS A 169 12.75 3.42 13.94
CA LYS A 169 11.91 4.03 12.90
C LYS A 169 10.88 5.03 13.44
N ILE A 170 10.90 5.29 14.74
CA ILE A 170 10.01 6.23 15.43
C ILE A 170 10.84 7.42 15.91
N GLY A 171 10.53 8.61 15.37
CA GLY A 171 11.20 9.84 15.74
C GLY A 171 10.87 10.27 17.18
N ARG A 172 11.74 11.10 17.75
CA ARG A 172 11.65 11.57 19.15
C ARG A 172 10.26 12.07 19.55
N ASP A 173 9.62 12.84 18.67
CA ASP A 173 8.32 13.46 18.92
C ASP A 173 7.18 12.43 19.09
N TYR A 174 7.36 11.22 18.57
CA TYR A 174 6.36 10.15 18.56
C TYR A 174 6.67 9.00 19.52
N LEU A 175 7.85 8.99 20.16
CA LEU A 175 8.24 7.93 21.10
C LEU A 175 7.32 7.86 22.32
N LEU A 176 7.05 9.00 22.96
CA LEU A 176 6.25 9.04 24.18
C LEU A 176 4.82 8.52 23.97
N PRO A 177 4.06 8.98 22.94
CA PRO A 177 2.74 8.43 22.65
C PRO A 177 2.75 6.92 22.41
N VAL A 178 3.71 6.42 21.62
CA VAL A 178 3.80 5.00 21.26
C VAL A 178 4.09 4.15 22.49
N VAL A 179 5.07 4.54 23.31
CA VAL A 179 5.45 3.81 24.52
C VAL A 179 4.29 3.79 25.52
N LYS A 180 3.59 4.92 25.71
CA LYS A 180 2.43 5.01 26.60
C LYS A 180 1.31 4.07 26.13
N TYR A 181 1.04 4.02 24.83
CA TYR A 181 0.06 3.10 24.26
C TYR A 181 0.45 1.62 24.49
N MET A 182 1.70 1.26 24.22
CA MET A 182 2.18 -0.11 24.45
C MET A 182 2.12 -0.54 25.93
N GLN A 183 2.44 0.37 26.86
CA GLN A 183 2.32 0.11 28.30
C GLN A 183 0.87 -0.08 28.73
N LYS A 184 -0.07 0.70 28.16
CA LYS A 184 -1.49 0.54 28.43
C LYS A 184 -1.98 -0.86 28.04
N LEU A 185 -1.63 -1.33 26.85
CA LEU A 185 -2.01 -2.66 26.38
C LEU A 185 -1.40 -3.79 27.22
N LYS A 186 -0.16 -3.61 27.68
CA LYS A 186 0.48 -4.57 28.60
C LYS A 186 -0.32 -4.71 29.91
N LYS A 187 -0.76 -3.59 30.49
CA LYS A 187 -1.60 -3.61 31.69
C LYS A 187 -2.97 -4.25 31.46
N GLU A 188 -3.55 -4.09 30.27
CA GLU A 188 -4.84 -4.70 29.91
C GLU A 188 -4.72 -6.21 29.72
N THR A 189 -3.60 -6.68 29.16
CA THR A 189 -3.32 -8.12 28.99
C THR A 189 -2.91 -8.83 30.28
N GLU A 190 -2.37 -8.10 31.26
CA GLU A 190 -2.01 -8.63 32.58
C GLU A 190 -3.19 -8.61 33.59
N LYS A 191 -4.37 -8.09 33.22
CA LYS A 191 -5.54 -8.15 34.11
C LYS A 191 -5.95 -9.61 34.34
N PRO A 192 -6.08 -10.07 35.60
CA PRO A 192 -6.55 -11.42 35.88
C PRO A 192 -7.95 -11.60 35.30
N ILE A 193 -8.17 -12.75 34.65
CA ILE A 193 -9.51 -13.17 34.20
C ILE A 193 -10.35 -13.30 35.48
N PRO A 194 -11.48 -12.58 35.60
CA PRO A 194 -12.35 -12.78 36.75
C PRO A 194 -12.76 -14.26 36.79
N GLU A 195 -12.54 -14.90 37.94
CA GLU A 195 -12.99 -16.28 38.14
C GLU A 195 -14.48 -16.35 37.79
N PRO A 196 -14.92 -17.33 36.98
CA PRO A 196 -16.34 -17.47 36.70
C PRO A 196 -17.05 -17.70 38.03
N GLU A 197 -17.97 -16.79 38.37
CA GLU A 197 -18.90 -17.00 39.48
C GLU A 197 -19.66 -18.31 39.19
N LEU A 198 -19.25 -19.38 39.87
CA LEU A 198 -19.96 -20.65 39.89
C LEU A 198 -21.32 -20.39 40.54
N MET A 199 -22.35 -20.21 39.70
CA MET A 199 -23.76 -20.33 40.09
C MET A 199 -24.17 -21.81 40.09
#